data_AF-A0A3M1MWA0-F1
#
_entry.id   AF-A0A3M1MWA0-F1
#
_cell.length_a   1.000
_cell.length_b   1.000
_cell.length_c   1.000
_cell.angle_alpha   90.00
_cell.angle_beta   90.00
_cell.angle_gamma   90.00
#
_symmetry.space_group_name_H-M   'P 1'
#
loop_
_entity.id
_entity.type
_entity.pdbx_description
1 polymer ?
#
loop_
_entity_poly.entity_id
_entity_poly.type
_entity_poly.pdbx_seq_one_letter_code
_entity_poly.pdbx_strand_id
1 'polypeptide(L)'
;MPDLPAARKPLFFKGVARVQATKGHALSHSDFDFPLGLVPWQKELRRYARRLSEGYSYAPLDENPDSYRLSALVAASRVEALFRDFAATLLPDESFLILEYYLDNWTGDTKQQSEPTVFYSPILPTDTLLKELHRYLPRLVHDGFVGFGLANNRQGVEIFFSEEKVFTCFTGNHLQATSLFARHGLPHNPKQIFPADYGHDHLSLLCYRPASLPPELAVLPRRELDFQVFCRELVDRLEMYQIDDGLAFYLSRKDQDQIEQVLARHEDYCEWADEDFGAVIYDWNDFVDECERLFEGDLWEYQQGLKVRDMIQYVIENVPAQLRARLEQIVAEPDQRFQKALTDRRKQLHHPEAPRLRSERFWYQGIVRNQGTCLRRDLIRSGWYRPA
;
A
#
# COMPACT_ATOMS: atom_id res chain seq x y z
N MET A 1 -12.71 18.23 -26.07
CA MET A 1 -11.86 18.51 -24.90
C MET A 1 -11.12 17.21 -24.61
N PRO A 2 -9.79 17.21 -24.54
CA PRO A 2 -9.04 15.98 -24.40
C PRO A 2 -9.13 15.48 -22.96
N ASP A 3 -9.54 14.22 -22.80
CA ASP A 3 -9.67 13.51 -21.54
C ASP A 3 -8.29 13.30 -20.87
N LEU A 4 -8.21 13.63 -19.59
CA LEU A 4 -7.07 13.39 -18.70
C LEU A 4 -7.20 11.99 -18.05
N PRO A 5 -6.14 11.17 -18.00
CA PRO A 5 -6.20 9.87 -17.33
C PRO A 5 -6.04 10.04 -15.81
N ALA A 6 -6.96 9.41 -15.06
CA ALA A 6 -6.86 9.22 -13.62
C ALA A 6 -5.61 8.39 -13.28
N ALA A 7 -4.85 8.82 -12.27
CA ALA A 7 -3.81 8.00 -11.71
C ALA A 7 -4.41 6.71 -11.14
N ARG A 8 -3.81 5.60 -11.52
CA ARG A 8 -4.18 4.25 -11.10
C ARG A 8 -2.92 3.56 -10.60
N LYS A 9 -3.14 2.56 -9.73
CA LYS A 9 -2.25 1.46 -9.27
C LYS A 9 -1.03 1.20 -10.19
N PRO A 10 0.05 0.57 -9.70
CA PRO A 10 1.03 -0.05 -10.59
C PRO A 10 0.30 -0.87 -11.67
N LEU A 11 0.39 -0.40 -12.92
CA LEU A 11 -0.21 -1.02 -14.09
C LEU A 11 0.36 -2.42 -14.33
N PHE A 12 -0.43 -3.48 -14.09
CA PHE A 12 -0.40 -4.78 -14.78
C PHE A 12 -1.82 -5.38 -14.72
N PHE A 13 -2.57 -5.77 -15.77
CA PHE A 13 -2.45 -6.53 -17.02
C PHE A 13 -2.74 -8.05 -16.93
N LYS A 14 -3.85 -8.40 -17.61
CA LYS A 14 -4.40 -9.69 -18.04
C LYS A 14 -3.41 -10.87 -18.18
N GLY A 15 -3.66 -11.93 -17.42
CA GLY A 15 -3.15 -13.29 -17.66
C GLY A 15 -4.14 -14.33 -17.11
N VAL A 16 -4.63 -15.21 -17.98
CA VAL A 16 -5.60 -16.25 -17.61
C VAL A 16 -4.90 -17.32 -16.76
N ALA A 17 -5.29 -17.43 -15.49
CA ALA A 17 -4.97 -18.61 -14.68
C ALA A 17 -5.67 -19.83 -15.30
N ARG A 18 -4.90 -20.67 -15.98
CA ARG A 18 -5.35 -22.01 -16.40
C ARG A 18 -4.45 -23.01 -15.70
N VAL A 19 -4.96 -23.60 -14.62
CA VAL A 19 -4.32 -24.75 -13.96
C VAL A 19 -4.36 -25.91 -14.96
N GLN A 20 -3.28 -26.11 -15.70
CA GLN A 20 -3.02 -27.33 -16.45
C GLN A 20 -1.75 -27.96 -15.91
N ALA A 21 -1.93 -29.08 -15.20
CA ALA A 21 -0.85 -29.98 -14.85
C ALA A 21 -0.18 -30.47 -16.15
N THR A 22 0.98 -29.90 -16.49
CA THR A 22 1.78 -30.34 -17.64
C THR A 22 2.91 -31.24 -17.16
N LYS A 23 3.00 -32.40 -17.81
CA LYS A 23 4.02 -33.43 -17.58
C LYS A 23 5.40 -32.89 -17.90
N GLY A 24 6.36 -33.21 -17.04
CA GLY A 24 7.76 -32.74 -17.12
C GLY A 24 8.38 -32.95 -18.49
N HIS A 25 8.91 -31.86 -19.06
CA HIS A 25 9.82 -31.84 -20.20
C HIS A 25 11.03 -30.98 -19.84
N ALA A 26 12.21 -31.45 -20.23
CA ALA A 26 13.51 -30.90 -19.88
C ALA A 26 13.66 -29.42 -20.26
N LEU A 27 14.22 -28.66 -19.31
CA LEU A 27 14.42 -27.22 -19.37
C LEU A 27 15.54 -26.88 -20.38
N SER A 28 15.25 -26.07 -21.41
CA SER A 28 16.31 -25.26 -22.03
C SER A 28 16.56 -24.08 -21.10
N HIS A 29 17.61 -24.17 -20.30
CA HIS A 29 17.91 -23.19 -19.25
C HIS A 29 18.24 -21.83 -19.87
N SER A 30 17.47 -20.81 -19.52
CA SER A 30 18.05 -19.49 -19.31
C SER A 30 19.00 -19.62 -18.12
N ASP A 31 20.19 -19.05 -18.21
CA ASP A 31 21.17 -19.04 -17.10
C ASP A 31 20.75 -18.12 -15.94
N PHE A 32 19.57 -17.48 -16.02
CA PHE A 32 19.07 -16.60 -14.98
C PHE A 32 18.44 -17.39 -13.83
N ASP A 33 18.84 -17.05 -12.61
CA ASP A 33 18.36 -17.62 -11.35
C ASP A 33 16.99 -17.05 -10.97
N PHE A 34 15.94 -17.55 -11.61
CA PHE A 34 14.56 -17.17 -11.31
C PHE A 34 14.10 -17.73 -9.95
N PRO A 35 13.30 -16.98 -9.18
CA PRO A 35 12.58 -17.56 -8.05
C PRO A 35 11.68 -18.70 -8.53
N LEU A 36 11.55 -19.76 -7.73
CA LEU A 36 10.89 -21.00 -8.16
C LEU A 36 9.48 -20.76 -8.67
N GLY A 37 8.73 -19.93 -7.96
CA GLY A 37 7.34 -19.61 -8.25
C GLY A 37 7.12 -18.77 -9.49
N LEU A 38 8.16 -18.35 -10.21
CA LEU A 38 8.05 -17.66 -11.48
C LEU A 38 8.63 -18.53 -12.59
N VAL A 39 7.76 -19.06 -13.47
CA VAL A 39 8.19 -19.96 -14.55
C VAL A 39 7.87 -19.32 -15.92
N PRO A 40 8.86 -18.70 -16.58
CA PRO A 40 8.68 -18.19 -17.93
C PRO A 40 8.33 -19.31 -18.92
N TRP A 41 7.41 -19.05 -19.84
CA TRP A 41 7.07 -20.03 -20.86
C TRP A 41 8.27 -20.31 -21.78
N GLN A 42 8.43 -21.56 -22.21
CA GLN A 42 9.56 -22.00 -23.05
C GLN A 42 9.74 -21.20 -24.36
N LYS A 43 8.65 -20.70 -24.95
CA LYS A 43 8.72 -19.83 -26.14
C LYS A 43 9.32 -18.45 -25.81
N GLU A 44 9.05 -17.92 -24.62
CA GLU A 44 9.55 -16.62 -24.18
C GLU A 44 11.01 -16.73 -23.74
N LEU A 45 11.39 -17.81 -23.08
CA LEU A 45 12.81 -18.11 -22.81
C LEU A 45 13.63 -18.12 -24.11
N ARG A 46 13.16 -18.78 -25.16
CA ARG A 46 13.86 -18.76 -26.46
C ARG A 46 13.92 -17.37 -27.09
N ARG A 47 12.88 -16.55 -26.92
CA ARG A 47 12.78 -15.20 -27.46
C ARG A 47 13.67 -14.21 -26.71
N TYR A 48 13.77 -14.34 -25.40
CA TYR A 48 14.41 -13.37 -24.51
C TYR A 48 15.68 -13.88 -23.84
N ALA A 49 16.15 -15.11 -24.10
CA ALA A 49 17.31 -15.73 -23.43
C ALA A 49 18.52 -14.81 -23.27
N ARG A 50 18.85 -14.00 -24.30
CA ARG A 50 20.01 -13.09 -24.29
C ARG A 50 19.75 -11.73 -23.63
N ARG A 51 18.51 -11.45 -23.26
CA ARG A 51 18.04 -10.18 -22.67
C ARG A 51 17.53 -10.36 -21.24
N LEU A 52 17.30 -11.60 -20.79
CA LEU A 52 16.96 -11.94 -19.41
C LEU A 52 18.25 -11.92 -18.59
N SER A 53 18.53 -10.78 -17.99
CA SER A 53 19.67 -10.55 -17.11
C SER A 53 19.23 -9.64 -15.97
N GLU A 54 19.98 -9.69 -14.87
CA GLU A 54 19.78 -8.73 -13.79
C GLU A 54 19.98 -7.29 -14.27
N GLY A 55 19.24 -6.37 -13.67
CA GLY A 55 19.31 -4.96 -14.00
C GLY A 55 18.09 -4.21 -13.48
N TYR A 56 18.18 -2.89 -13.46
CA TYR A 56 17.11 -2.03 -12.98
C TYR A 56 16.81 -0.88 -13.95
N SER A 57 15.58 -0.40 -13.90
CA SER A 57 15.16 0.86 -14.52
C SER A 57 14.49 1.73 -13.46
N TYR A 58 14.34 3.03 -13.74
CA TYR A 58 13.60 3.92 -12.87
C TYR A 58 12.96 5.06 -13.66
N ALA A 59 11.89 5.61 -13.09
CA ALA A 59 11.15 6.75 -13.63
C ALA A 59 10.59 7.62 -12.48
N PRO A 60 10.41 8.93 -12.69
CA PRO A 60 9.64 9.76 -11.75
C PRO A 60 8.19 9.26 -11.69
N LEU A 61 7.52 9.50 -10.57
CA LEU A 61 6.08 9.25 -10.44
C LEU A 61 5.30 10.35 -11.17
N ASP A 62 4.28 9.98 -11.94
CA ASP A 62 3.48 10.92 -12.73
C ASP A 62 2.84 12.03 -11.87
N GLU A 63 2.36 11.67 -10.68
CA GLU A 63 1.71 12.60 -9.74
C GLU A 63 2.71 13.35 -8.84
N ASN A 64 3.93 12.85 -8.72
CA ASN A 64 4.95 13.41 -7.84
C ASN A 64 6.34 13.29 -8.48
N PRO A 65 6.75 14.27 -9.31
CA PRO A 65 8.02 14.21 -10.04
C PRO A 65 9.26 14.29 -9.12
N ASP A 66 9.08 14.68 -7.85
CA ASP A 66 10.13 14.67 -6.83
C ASP A 66 10.32 13.27 -6.20
N SER A 67 9.47 12.30 -6.55
CA SER A 67 9.55 10.90 -6.13
C SER A 67 9.74 9.98 -7.32
N TYR A 68 10.44 8.87 -7.10
CA TYR A 68 10.82 7.94 -8.16
C TYR A 68 10.36 6.53 -7.82
N ARG A 69 9.96 5.80 -8.86
CA ARG A 69 9.82 4.34 -8.84
C ARG A 69 11.03 3.72 -9.51
N LEU A 70 11.74 2.89 -8.78
CA LEU A 70 12.79 2.02 -9.29
C LEU A 70 12.27 0.59 -9.35
N SER A 71 12.56 -0.14 -10.42
CA SER A 71 12.18 -1.53 -10.62
C SER A 71 13.41 -2.33 -11.03
N ALA A 72 13.67 -3.45 -10.37
CA ALA A 72 14.84 -4.30 -10.59
C ALA A 72 14.44 -5.76 -10.76
N LEU A 73 15.01 -6.39 -11.78
CA LEU A 73 15.03 -7.84 -11.92
C LEU A 73 16.33 -8.34 -11.27
N VAL A 74 16.18 -9.22 -10.28
CA VAL A 74 17.26 -9.66 -9.39
C VAL A 74 17.21 -11.18 -9.28
N ALA A 75 18.36 -11.83 -9.32
CA ALA A 75 18.48 -13.26 -9.13
C ALA A 75 17.97 -13.66 -7.73
N ALA A 76 17.25 -14.79 -7.63
CA ALA A 76 16.62 -15.24 -6.40
C ALA A 76 17.60 -15.31 -5.22
N SER A 77 18.80 -15.86 -5.46
CA SER A 77 19.89 -15.94 -4.49
C SER A 77 20.39 -14.60 -3.95
N ARG A 78 20.04 -13.48 -4.59
CA ARG A 78 20.53 -12.14 -4.24
C ARG A 78 19.48 -11.24 -3.61
N VAL A 79 18.20 -11.65 -3.67
CA VAL A 79 17.07 -10.84 -3.18
C VAL A 79 17.19 -10.56 -1.69
N GLU A 80 17.52 -11.54 -0.84
CA GLU A 80 17.62 -11.32 0.62
C GLU A 80 18.68 -10.27 0.97
N ALA A 81 19.88 -10.36 0.39
CA ALA A 81 20.95 -9.40 0.65
C ALA A 81 20.58 -7.99 0.18
N LEU A 82 20.02 -7.87 -1.03
CA LEU A 82 19.54 -6.61 -1.57
C LEU A 82 18.45 -5.99 -0.68
N PHE A 83 17.45 -6.79 -0.29
CA PHE A 83 16.34 -6.35 0.53
C PHE A 83 16.81 -5.81 1.89
N ARG A 84 17.71 -6.54 2.57
CA ARG A 84 18.29 -6.12 3.84
C ARG A 84 19.07 -4.82 3.74
N ASP A 85 19.91 -4.68 2.72
CA ASP A 85 20.74 -3.47 2.53
C ASP A 85 19.87 -2.25 2.22
N PHE A 86 18.82 -2.43 1.42
CA PHE A 86 17.82 -1.39 1.16
C PHE A 86 17.06 -1.01 2.44
N ALA A 87 16.56 -1.99 3.20
CA ALA A 87 15.86 -1.75 4.45
C ALA A 87 16.74 -1.00 5.46
N ALA A 88 17.96 -1.47 5.71
CA ALA A 88 18.87 -0.85 6.67
C ALA A 88 19.32 0.56 6.25
N THR A 89 19.37 0.86 4.95
CA THR A 89 19.86 2.15 4.44
C THR A 89 18.74 3.18 4.27
N LEU A 90 17.57 2.75 3.80
CA LEU A 90 16.47 3.65 3.45
C LEU A 90 15.37 3.70 4.51
N LEU A 91 15.32 2.71 5.42
CA LEU A 91 14.33 2.59 6.49
C LEU A 91 15.01 2.25 7.84
N PRO A 92 16.02 3.02 8.31
CA PRO A 92 16.90 2.57 9.39
C PRO A 92 16.23 2.43 10.76
N ASP A 93 15.19 3.21 11.04
CA ASP A 93 14.61 3.32 12.38
C ASP A 93 13.39 2.41 12.53
N GLU A 94 12.30 2.77 11.87
CA GLU A 94 11.02 2.07 11.94
C GLU A 94 10.39 1.94 10.56
N SER A 95 9.61 0.88 10.40
CA SER A 95 8.84 0.58 9.21
C SER A 95 7.64 -0.28 9.58
N PHE A 96 6.70 -0.43 8.66
CA PHE A 96 5.72 -1.49 8.70
C PHE A 96 6.01 -2.51 7.59
N LEU A 97 5.67 -3.76 7.86
CA LEU A 97 5.73 -4.84 6.89
C LEU A 97 4.48 -4.82 6.02
N ILE A 98 4.69 -4.92 4.71
CA ILE A 98 3.64 -5.19 3.72
C ILE A 98 3.73 -6.66 3.36
N LEU A 99 2.61 -7.38 3.44
CA LEU A 99 2.49 -8.76 2.97
C LEU A 99 1.29 -8.88 2.04
N GLU A 100 1.50 -9.40 0.84
CA GLU A 100 0.46 -9.62 -0.16
C GLU A 100 0.37 -11.11 -0.46
N TYR A 101 -0.82 -11.70 -0.32
CA TYR A 101 -1.07 -13.08 -0.74
C TYR A 101 -2.56 -13.37 -0.97
N TYR A 102 -2.85 -14.42 -1.72
CA TYR A 102 -4.22 -14.81 -2.06
C TYR A 102 -4.88 -15.55 -0.89
N LEU A 103 -6.03 -15.04 -0.45
CA LEU A 103 -6.89 -15.77 0.46
C LEU A 103 -7.77 -16.77 -0.31
N ASP A 104 -8.15 -17.86 0.36
CA ASP A 104 -9.00 -18.93 -0.15
C ASP A 104 -10.49 -18.50 -0.24
N ASN A 105 -10.72 -17.34 -0.84
CA ASN A 105 -12.02 -16.68 -0.90
C ASN A 105 -12.71 -16.91 -2.25
N TRP A 106 -12.44 -18.05 -2.89
CA TRP A 106 -12.99 -18.32 -4.22
C TRP A 106 -14.52 -18.36 -4.19
N THR A 107 -15.14 -17.29 -4.67
CA THR A 107 -16.60 -17.13 -4.73
C THR A 107 -17.25 -17.92 -5.87
N GLY A 108 -16.46 -18.63 -6.68
CA GLY A 108 -16.93 -19.36 -7.86
C GLY A 108 -17.27 -18.47 -9.06
N ASP A 109 -17.13 -17.14 -8.95
CA ASP A 109 -17.35 -16.24 -10.09
C ASP A 109 -16.12 -16.21 -11.00
N THR A 110 -16.26 -16.85 -12.17
CA THR A 110 -15.21 -16.91 -13.20
C THR A 110 -14.94 -15.58 -13.90
N LYS A 111 -15.73 -14.52 -13.61
CA LYS A 111 -15.54 -13.19 -14.17
C LYS A 111 -14.76 -12.24 -13.27
N GLN A 112 -14.63 -12.55 -11.97
CA GLN A 112 -13.88 -11.74 -11.03
C GLN A 112 -12.52 -12.39 -10.81
N GLN A 113 -11.47 -11.74 -11.31
CA GLN A 113 -10.10 -12.17 -11.04
C GLN A 113 -9.85 -11.96 -9.54
N SER A 114 -9.40 -13.00 -8.84
CA SER A 114 -8.97 -12.84 -7.45
C SER A 114 -7.76 -11.92 -7.45
N GLU A 115 -7.80 -10.87 -6.63
CA GLU A 115 -6.64 -10.02 -6.34
C GLU A 115 -6.04 -10.51 -5.01
N PRO A 116 -4.71 -10.39 -4.83
CA PRO A 116 -4.08 -10.70 -3.55
C PRO A 116 -4.63 -9.76 -2.47
N THR A 117 -4.79 -10.28 -1.26
CA THR A 117 -5.13 -9.46 -0.10
C THR A 117 -3.86 -8.88 0.50
N VAL A 118 -3.90 -7.60 0.85
CA VAL A 118 -2.78 -6.85 1.42
C VAL A 118 -2.93 -6.76 2.94
N PHE A 119 -1.85 -7.02 3.66
CA PHE A 119 -1.77 -6.90 5.11
C PHE A 119 -0.62 -5.97 5.50
N TYR A 120 -0.87 -5.07 6.46
CA TYR A 120 0.16 -4.25 7.08
C TYR A 120 0.39 -4.68 8.53
N SER A 121 1.65 -4.74 8.96
CA SER A 121 1.97 -4.79 10.39
C SER A 121 1.78 -3.41 11.02
N PRO A 122 1.72 -3.31 12.37
CA PRO A 122 2.03 -2.06 13.05
C PRO A 122 3.42 -1.55 12.68
N ILE A 123 3.65 -0.25 12.91
CA ILE A 123 5.00 0.33 12.80
C ILE A 123 5.87 -0.27 13.91
N LEU A 124 6.99 -0.86 13.51
CA LEU A 124 7.93 -1.54 14.36
C LEU A 124 9.36 -1.14 14.00
N PRO A 125 10.34 -1.29 14.91
CA PRO A 125 11.74 -1.10 14.56
C PRO A 125 12.13 -1.99 13.37
N THR A 126 12.78 -1.43 12.35
CA THR A 126 13.08 -2.15 11.10
C THR A 126 13.92 -3.41 11.37
N ASP A 127 14.87 -3.33 12.30
CA ASP A 127 15.69 -4.47 12.73
C ASP A 127 14.85 -5.61 13.32
N THR A 128 13.75 -5.31 14.01
CA THR A 128 12.83 -6.30 14.54
C THR A 128 12.12 -7.02 13.40
N LEU A 129 11.60 -6.27 12.42
CA LEU A 129 10.96 -6.84 11.24
C LEU A 129 11.93 -7.70 10.42
N LEU A 130 13.15 -7.25 10.19
CA LEU A 130 14.18 -8.01 9.46
C LEU A 130 14.59 -9.31 10.17
N LYS A 131 14.59 -9.34 11.50
CA LYS A 131 14.82 -10.56 12.29
C LYS A 131 13.66 -11.52 12.18
N GLU A 132 12.43 -11.01 12.26
CA GLU A 132 11.21 -11.80 12.13
C GLU A 132 11.06 -12.42 10.74
N LEU A 133 11.35 -11.64 9.69
CA LEU A 133 11.30 -12.08 8.30
C LEU A 133 12.38 -13.08 7.93
N HIS A 134 13.54 -13.07 8.60
CA HIS A 134 14.69 -13.90 8.20
C HIS A 134 14.34 -15.38 7.96
N ARG A 135 13.52 -15.97 8.85
CA ARG A 135 13.09 -17.37 8.73
C ARG A 135 12.05 -17.62 7.63
N TYR A 136 11.36 -16.58 7.16
CA TYR A 136 10.36 -16.67 6.10
C TYR A 136 10.93 -16.30 4.73
N LEU A 137 12.02 -15.53 4.67
CA LEU A 137 12.58 -15.00 3.42
C LEU A 137 12.76 -16.06 2.32
N PRO A 138 13.32 -17.26 2.56
CA PRO A 138 13.42 -18.27 1.50
C PRO A 138 12.06 -18.61 0.87
N ARG A 139 11.00 -18.68 1.68
CA ARG A 139 9.64 -18.98 1.21
C ARG A 139 9.03 -17.78 0.49
N LEU A 140 9.16 -16.58 1.06
CA LEU A 140 8.65 -15.32 0.50
C LEU A 140 9.27 -14.99 -0.86
N VAL A 141 10.59 -15.19 -0.99
CA VAL A 141 11.31 -14.97 -2.25
C VAL A 141 10.83 -15.96 -3.31
N HIS A 142 10.71 -17.24 -2.96
CA HIS A 142 10.49 -18.28 -3.96
C HIS A 142 9.02 -18.60 -4.27
N ASP A 143 8.03 -18.35 -3.40
CA ASP A 143 6.63 -18.71 -3.69
C ASP A 143 5.96 -17.72 -4.65
N GLY A 144 5.32 -18.19 -5.72
CA GLY A 144 4.76 -17.35 -6.78
C GLY A 144 3.52 -16.56 -6.40
N PHE A 145 2.90 -16.82 -5.24
CA PHE A 145 1.64 -16.20 -4.82
C PHE A 145 1.82 -15.19 -3.68
N VAL A 146 3.06 -14.79 -3.42
CA VAL A 146 3.39 -13.90 -2.30
C VAL A 146 4.23 -12.71 -2.77
N GLY A 147 3.82 -11.53 -2.33
CA GLY A 147 4.59 -10.31 -2.32
C GLY A 147 4.91 -9.87 -0.89
N PHE A 148 6.04 -9.21 -0.67
CA PHE A 148 6.40 -8.68 0.64
C PHE A 148 7.29 -7.44 0.55
N GLY A 149 7.20 -6.56 1.54
CA GLY A 149 8.01 -5.35 1.56
C GLY A 149 8.03 -4.63 2.89
N LEU A 150 8.79 -3.54 2.94
CA LEU A 150 8.83 -2.64 4.08
C LEU A 150 8.55 -1.22 3.58
N ALA A 151 7.79 -0.48 4.36
CA ALA A 151 7.50 0.91 4.06
C ALA A 151 7.51 1.79 5.30
N ASN A 152 7.72 3.09 5.07
CA ASN A 152 7.54 4.13 6.04
C ASN A 152 6.97 5.36 5.31
N ASN A 153 5.70 5.67 5.61
CA ASN A 153 4.96 6.75 4.97
C ASN A 153 5.57 8.13 5.29
N ARG A 154 6.06 8.32 6.51
CA ARG A 154 6.72 9.58 6.93
C ARG A 154 8.02 9.81 6.16
N GLN A 155 8.80 8.75 5.91
CA GLN A 155 10.00 8.82 5.10
C GLN A 155 9.71 8.85 3.59
N GLY A 156 8.48 8.56 3.15
CA GLY A 156 8.12 8.42 1.75
C GLY A 156 8.96 7.35 1.05
N VAL A 157 9.19 6.23 1.73
CA VAL A 157 9.99 5.11 1.24
C VAL A 157 9.19 3.82 1.32
N GLU A 158 9.20 3.07 0.22
CA GLU A 158 8.70 1.69 0.17
C GLU A 158 9.70 0.84 -0.61
N ILE A 159 10.00 -0.34 -0.10
CA ILE A 159 10.71 -1.40 -0.84
C ILE A 159 9.81 -2.63 -0.86
N PHE A 160 9.65 -3.23 -2.02
CA PHE A 160 8.69 -4.31 -2.19
C PHE A 160 9.20 -5.35 -3.18
N PHE A 161 8.99 -6.62 -2.90
CA PHE A 161 9.27 -7.74 -3.81
C PHE A 161 7.95 -8.42 -4.12
N SER A 162 7.43 -8.19 -5.32
CA SER A 162 6.07 -8.57 -5.68
C SER A 162 5.90 -10.06 -6.01
N GLU A 163 4.65 -10.49 -6.20
CA GLU A 163 4.34 -11.83 -6.74
C GLU A 163 4.97 -12.07 -8.12
N GLU A 164 5.09 -11.00 -8.92
CA GLU A 164 5.80 -10.95 -10.22
C GLU A 164 7.33 -11.04 -10.06
N LYS A 165 7.84 -11.17 -8.84
CA LYS A 165 9.26 -11.32 -8.52
C LYS A 165 10.13 -10.18 -9.07
N VAL A 166 9.58 -8.97 -8.98
CA VAL A 166 10.28 -7.73 -9.26
C VAL A 166 10.52 -7.01 -7.94
N PHE A 167 11.76 -6.58 -7.71
CA PHE A 167 12.09 -5.71 -6.60
C PHE A 167 11.78 -4.26 -7.00
N THR A 168 10.87 -3.60 -6.29
CA THR A 168 10.54 -2.19 -6.48
C THR A 168 10.98 -1.36 -5.29
N CYS A 169 11.37 -0.12 -5.55
CA CYS A 169 11.63 0.88 -4.52
C CYS A 169 10.97 2.20 -4.92
N PHE A 170 10.13 2.73 -4.04
CA PHE A 170 9.60 4.09 -4.12
C PHE A 170 10.37 4.97 -3.15
N THR A 171 10.88 6.10 -3.63
CA THR A 171 11.63 7.02 -2.78
C THR A 171 11.75 8.42 -3.39
N GLY A 172 11.82 9.45 -2.54
CA GLY A 172 12.30 10.77 -2.93
C GLY A 172 13.82 10.85 -3.16
N ASN A 173 14.59 9.87 -2.66
CA ASN A 173 16.05 9.85 -2.74
C ASN A 173 16.57 8.77 -3.71
N HIS A 174 16.22 8.93 -4.99
CA HIS A 174 16.62 7.97 -6.03
C HIS A 174 18.14 7.82 -6.18
N LEU A 175 18.94 8.85 -5.84
CA LEU A 175 20.41 8.76 -5.88
C LEU A 175 20.95 7.75 -4.86
N GLN A 176 20.35 7.68 -3.67
CA GLN A 176 20.72 6.67 -2.67
C GLN A 176 20.31 5.27 -3.10
N ALA A 177 19.09 5.10 -3.63
CA ALA A 177 18.61 3.81 -4.15
C ALA A 177 19.46 3.31 -5.34
N THR A 178 19.78 4.17 -6.29
CA THR A 178 20.68 3.82 -7.41
C THR A 178 22.10 3.52 -6.95
N SER A 179 22.62 4.21 -5.93
CA SER A 179 23.90 3.87 -5.31
C SER A 179 23.88 2.46 -4.70
N LEU A 180 22.79 2.07 -4.04
CA LEU A 180 22.63 0.71 -3.51
C LEU A 180 22.61 -0.33 -4.63
N PHE A 181 21.82 -0.13 -5.69
CA PHE A 181 21.85 -1.03 -6.85
C PHE A 181 23.27 -1.18 -7.44
N ALA A 182 24.02 -0.07 -7.55
CA ALA A 182 25.41 -0.11 -8.02
C ALA A 182 26.34 -0.89 -7.08
N ARG A 183 26.15 -0.81 -5.74
CA ARG A 183 26.91 -1.62 -4.76
C ARG A 183 26.62 -3.11 -4.91
N HIS A 184 25.40 -3.47 -5.27
CA HIS A 184 25.04 -4.83 -5.67
C HIS A 184 25.38 -5.11 -7.15
N GLY A 185 26.14 -4.26 -7.86
CA GLY A 185 26.52 -4.53 -9.24
C GLY A 185 25.35 -4.70 -10.21
N LEU A 186 24.16 -4.18 -9.88
CA LEU A 186 22.98 -4.23 -10.73
C LEU A 186 23.07 -3.08 -11.76
N PRO A 187 23.19 -3.37 -13.06
CA PRO A 187 23.35 -2.33 -14.06
C PRO A 187 22.03 -1.59 -14.31
N HIS A 188 22.12 -0.28 -14.54
CA HIS A 188 21.00 0.48 -15.05
C HIS A 188 20.71 0.11 -16.51
N ASN A 189 19.47 -0.26 -16.81
CA ASN A 189 19.01 -0.60 -18.13
C ASN A 189 17.60 -0.02 -18.37
N PRO A 190 17.45 1.09 -19.11
CA PRO A 190 16.14 1.67 -19.42
C PRO A 190 15.20 0.74 -20.21
N LYS A 191 15.75 -0.32 -20.83
CA LYS A 191 15.01 -1.33 -21.59
C LYS A 191 15.02 -2.69 -20.87
N GLN A 192 15.14 -2.66 -19.54
CA GLN A 192 15.05 -3.85 -18.69
C GLN A 192 13.74 -4.58 -19.00
N ILE A 193 13.84 -5.90 -19.15
CA ILE A 193 12.67 -6.75 -19.31
C ILE A 193 12.26 -7.22 -17.93
N PHE A 194 10.97 -7.09 -17.62
CA PHE A 194 10.37 -7.62 -16.41
C PHE A 194 9.43 -8.78 -16.72
N PRO A 195 9.08 -9.63 -15.74
CA PRO A 195 8.20 -10.77 -15.93
C PRO A 195 6.89 -10.45 -16.63
N ALA A 196 6.30 -9.29 -16.33
CA ALA A 196 5.08 -8.86 -16.97
C ALA A 196 5.20 -8.48 -18.47
N ASP A 197 6.42 -8.37 -19.03
CA ASP A 197 6.65 -8.18 -20.47
C ASP A 197 6.54 -9.50 -21.27
N TYR A 198 6.40 -10.65 -20.60
CA TYR A 198 6.33 -11.95 -21.23
C TYR A 198 5.42 -12.94 -20.49
N GLY A 199 4.94 -13.95 -21.22
CA GLY A 199 4.11 -14.98 -20.61
C GLY A 199 4.89 -15.90 -19.69
N HIS A 200 4.37 -16.09 -18.48
CA HIS A 200 4.94 -16.92 -17.43
C HIS A 200 3.82 -17.46 -16.53
N ASP A 201 4.15 -18.46 -15.72
CA ASP A 201 3.24 -19.08 -14.75
C ASP A 201 3.70 -18.77 -13.33
N HIS A 202 2.74 -18.54 -12.42
CA HIS A 202 2.98 -18.45 -10.99
C HIS A 202 2.75 -19.82 -10.34
N LEU A 203 3.73 -20.31 -9.58
CA LEU A 203 3.68 -21.62 -8.91
C LEU A 203 3.91 -21.50 -7.41
N SER A 204 3.14 -22.29 -6.65
CA SER A 204 3.39 -22.45 -5.22
C SER A 204 4.56 -23.40 -5.00
N LEU A 205 5.28 -23.22 -3.90
CA LEU A 205 6.33 -24.16 -3.46
C LEU A 205 5.80 -25.60 -3.30
N LEU A 206 4.49 -25.77 -3.06
CA LEU A 206 3.84 -27.09 -2.99
C LEU A 206 3.88 -27.87 -4.31
N CYS A 207 4.06 -27.20 -5.44
CA CYS A 207 4.17 -27.82 -6.76
C CYS A 207 5.48 -28.61 -6.95
N TYR A 208 6.47 -28.37 -6.09
CA TYR A 208 7.80 -28.96 -6.21
C TYR A 208 7.95 -30.22 -5.34
N ARG A 209 8.84 -31.10 -5.79
CA ARG A 209 9.31 -32.23 -4.97
C ARG A 209 10.45 -31.74 -4.06
N PRO A 210 10.64 -32.33 -2.87
CA PRO A 210 11.73 -31.92 -1.98
C PRO A 210 13.12 -31.93 -2.66
N ALA A 211 13.39 -32.92 -3.51
CA ALA A 211 14.66 -33.03 -4.24
C ALA A 211 14.90 -31.95 -5.32
N SER A 212 13.87 -31.17 -5.70
CA SER A 212 13.99 -30.05 -6.64
C SER A 212 13.98 -28.69 -5.96
N LEU A 213 13.85 -28.64 -4.63
CA LEU A 213 13.90 -27.41 -3.85
C LEU A 213 15.34 -27.09 -3.44
N PRO A 214 15.69 -25.80 -3.25
CA PRO A 214 16.89 -25.38 -2.54
C PRO A 214 17.02 -26.07 -1.18
N PRO A 215 18.24 -26.37 -0.69
CA PRO A 215 18.45 -27.12 0.55
C PRO A 215 17.66 -26.59 1.75
N GLU A 216 17.59 -25.26 1.89
CA GLU A 216 16.88 -24.55 2.95
C GLU A 216 15.35 -24.74 2.91
N LEU A 217 14.78 -24.97 1.72
CA LEU A 217 13.35 -25.26 1.54
C LEU A 217 13.07 -26.77 1.54
N ALA A 218 14.01 -27.59 1.07
CA ALA A 218 13.85 -29.04 0.95
C ALA A 218 13.71 -29.75 2.32
N VAL A 219 14.26 -29.16 3.38
CA VAL A 219 14.17 -29.67 4.75
C VAL A 219 12.83 -29.35 5.43
N LEU A 220 12.06 -28.41 4.88
CA LEU A 220 10.81 -27.98 5.49
C LEU A 220 9.69 -29.00 5.23
N PRO A 221 8.83 -29.26 6.22
CA PRO A 221 7.60 -30.01 6.00
C PRO A 221 6.74 -29.37 4.91
N ARG A 222 5.99 -30.17 4.14
CA ARG A 222 5.10 -29.64 3.08
C ARG A 222 4.15 -28.56 3.59
N ARG A 223 3.61 -28.71 4.80
CA ARG A 223 2.73 -27.71 5.44
C ARG A 223 3.41 -26.35 5.59
N GLU A 224 4.72 -26.32 5.88
CA GLU A 224 5.48 -25.09 6.04
C GLU A 224 5.89 -24.44 4.71
N LEU A 225 5.70 -25.14 3.58
CA LEU A 225 5.86 -24.61 2.23
C LEU A 225 4.56 -24.03 1.67
N ASP A 226 3.44 -24.21 2.37
CA ASP A 226 2.15 -23.67 1.98
C ASP A 226 2.09 -22.18 2.34
N PHE A 227 1.94 -21.33 1.32
CA PHE A 227 1.90 -19.88 1.50
C PHE A 227 0.73 -19.42 2.36
N GLN A 228 -0.40 -20.12 2.34
CA GLN A 228 -1.52 -19.79 3.22
C GLN A 228 -1.19 -20.04 4.69
N VAL A 229 -0.29 -20.98 4.97
CA VAL A 229 0.15 -21.30 6.33
C VAL A 229 1.20 -20.30 6.78
N PHE A 230 2.32 -20.16 6.06
CA PHE A 230 3.41 -19.30 6.54
C PHE A 230 3.06 -17.81 6.49
N CYS A 231 2.21 -17.37 5.54
CA CYS A 231 1.73 -15.98 5.54
C CYS A 231 0.79 -15.71 6.71
N ARG A 232 -0.12 -16.65 7.03
CA ARG A 232 -1.01 -16.51 8.20
C ARG A 232 -0.23 -16.50 9.51
N GLU A 233 0.77 -17.36 9.65
CA GLU A 233 1.65 -17.34 10.81
C GLU A 233 2.38 -15.99 10.95
N LEU A 234 2.78 -15.38 9.84
CA LEU A 234 3.42 -14.07 9.84
C LEU A 234 2.43 -12.96 10.22
N VAL A 235 1.21 -12.99 9.68
CA VAL A 235 0.09 -12.11 10.04
C VAL A 235 -0.19 -12.18 11.53
N ASP A 236 -0.38 -13.39 12.07
CA ASP A 236 -0.67 -13.60 13.49
C ASP A 236 0.49 -13.14 14.38
N ARG A 237 1.74 -13.41 13.98
CA ARG A 237 2.92 -13.08 14.80
C ARG A 237 3.23 -11.59 14.85
N LEU A 238 2.96 -10.87 13.77
CA LEU A 238 3.20 -9.43 13.68
C LEU A 238 1.93 -8.61 13.88
N GLU A 239 0.84 -9.25 14.33
CA GLU A 239 -0.46 -8.61 14.56
C GLU A 239 -0.92 -7.78 13.36
N MET A 240 -0.71 -8.33 12.15
CA MET A 240 -0.99 -7.61 10.91
C MET A 240 -2.49 -7.51 10.68
N TYR A 241 -2.91 -6.40 10.08
CA TYR A 241 -4.30 -6.14 9.73
C TYR A 241 -4.45 -6.00 8.22
N GLN A 242 -5.59 -6.45 7.71
CA GLN A 242 -5.93 -6.34 6.30
C GLN A 242 -6.18 -4.86 5.96
N ILE A 243 -5.69 -4.44 4.80
CA ILE A 243 -5.96 -3.12 4.23
C ILE A 243 -7.04 -3.26 3.16
N ASP A 244 -8.11 -2.49 3.30
CA ASP A 244 -9.13 -2.36 2.26
C ASP A 244 -8.73 -1.25 1.28
N ASP A 245 -8.88 -1.54 -0.02
CA ASP A 245 -8.41 -0.79 -1.20
C ASP A 245 -8.95 0.66 -1.36
N GLY A 246 -9.71 1.17 -0.38
CA GLY A 246 -10.49 2.40 -0.49
C GLY A 246 -9.65 3.68 -0.67
N LEU A 247 -8.41 3.71 -0.18
CA LEU A 247 -7.61 4.94 -0.08
C LEU A 247 -6.11 4.75 -0.36
N ALA A 248 -5.77 4.22 -1.54
CA ALA A 248 -4.37 4.24 -1.97
C ALA A 248 -3.95 5.65 -2.42
N PHE A 249 -3.26 6.41 -1.56
CA PHE A 249 -2.59 7.67 -1.91
C PHE A 249 -1.15 7.71 -1.38
N TYR A 250 -0.31 8.53 -2.00
CA TYR A 250 1.10 8.69 -1.62
C TYR A 250 1.43 10.16 -1.34
N LEU A 251 1.94 10.42 -0.13
CA LEU A 251 2.55 11.69 0.25
C LEU A 251 4.06 11.48 0.33
N SER A 252 4.83 12.29 -0.40
CA SER A 252 6.29 12.22 -0.29
C SER A 252 6.76 12.81 1.03
N ARG A 253 7.99 12.49 1.44
CA ARG A 253 8.64 13.14 2.61
C ARG A 253 8.58 14.66 2.55
N LYS A 254 8.82 15.26 1.38
CA LYS A 254 8.72 16.72 1.19
C LYS A 254 7.31 17.24 1.47
N ASP A 255 6.28 16.46 1.14
CA ASP A 255 4.90 16.81 1.41
C ASP A 255 4.61 16.72 2.91
N GLN A 256 5.03 15.62 3.55
CA GLN A 256 4.93 15.42 5.01
C GLN A 256 5.64 16.55 5.77
N ASP A 257 6.87 16.90 5.39
CA ASP A 257 7.64 17.99 6.00
C ASP A 257 6.93 19.35 5.86
N GLN A 258 6.25 19.61 4.73
CA GLN A 258 5.47 20.83 4.53
C GLN A 258 4.21 20.86 5.39
N ILE A 259 3.57 19.70 5.59
CA ILE A 259 2.38 19.55 6.41
C ILE A 259 2.74 19.72 7.89
N GLU A 260 3.80 19.06 8.36
CA GLU A 260 4.36 19.21 9.71
C GLU A 260 4.64 20.68 10.03
N GLN A 261 5.30 21.41 9.13
CA GLN A 261 5.57 22.83 9.31
C GLN A 261 4.30 23.69 9.43
N VAL A 262 3.19 23.29 8.81
CA VAL A 262 1.91 23.97 8.92
C VAL A 262 1.25 23.63 10.26
N LEU A 263 1.18 22.35 10.63
CA LEU A 263 0.56 21.88 11.87
C LEU A 263 1.30 22.38 13.12
N ALA A 264 2.63 22.35 13.12
CA ALA A 264 3.47 22.81 14.23
C ALA A 264 3.30 24.31 14.58
N ARG A 265 2.72 25.10 13.68
CA ARG A 265 2.43 26.54 13.90
C ARG A 265 1.08 26.80 14.54
N HIS A 266 0.21 25.79 14.64
CA HIS A 266 -1.12 25.92 15.21
C HIS A 266 -1.16 25.31 16.61
N GLU A 267 -1.62 26.09 17.61
CA GLU A 267 -1.61 25.67 19.02
C GLU A 267 -2.38 24.37 19.26
N ASP A 268 -3.55 24.21 18.62
CA ASP A 268 -4.38 23.01 18.79
C ASP A 268 -3.96 21.81 17.93
N TYR A 269 -3.05 21.99 16.95
CA TYR A 269 -2.68 20.92 16.02
C TYR A 269 -1.20 20.55 16.07
N CYS A 270 -0.40 21.24 16.88
CA CYS A 270 1.04 21.00 16.95
C CYS A 270 1.37 19.59 17.47
N GLU A 271 0.50 19.00 18.28
CA GLU A 271 0.65 17.62 18.76
C GLU A 271 0.56 16.57 17.63
N TRP A 272 -0.13 16.90 16.53
CA TRP A 272 -0.29 16.05 15.35
C TRP A 272 0.80 16.28 14.29
N ALA A 273 1.71 17.24 14.51
CA ALA A 273 2.66 17.65 13.49
C ALA A 273 3.66 16.54 13.13
N ASP A 274 4.06 15.74 14.12
CA ASP A 274 5.03 14.65 13.95
C ASP A 274 4.38 13.33 13.49
N GLU A 275 3.05 13.27 13.43
CA GLU A 275 2.31 12.09 13.00
C GLU A 275 2.29 11.94 11.46
N ASP A 276 2.07 10.71 10.98
CA ASP A 276 1.83 10.48 9.56
C ASP A 276 0.49 11.10 9.15
N PHE A 277 0.52 12.16 8.33
CA PHE A 277 -0.70 12.82 7.88
C PHE A 277 -1.61 11.89 7.05
N GLY A 278 -1.06 10.81 6.50
CA GLY A 278 -1.85 9.75 5.90
C GLY A 278 -2.84 9.14 6.90
N ALA A 279 -2.41 8.87 8.14
CA ALA A 279 -3.27 8.33 9.20
C ALA A 279 -4.45 9.27 9.51
N VAL A 280 -4.21 10.58 9.56
CA VAL A 280 -5.27 11.59 9.75
C VAL A 280 -6.32 11.55 8.63
N ILE A 281 -5.89 11.35 7.38
CA ILE A 281 -6.81 11.22 6.23
C ILE A 281 -7.59 9.91 6.32
N TYR A 282 -6.96 8.82 6.76
CA TYR A 282 -7.65 7.55 7.02
C TYR A 282 -8.70 7.70 8.12
N ASP A 283 -8.40 8.35 9.24
CA ASP A 283 -9.36 8.61 10.31
C ASP A 283 -10.60 9.36 9.81
N TRP A 284 -10.42 10.31 8.89
CA TRP A 284 -11.55 10.98 8.24
C TRP A 284 -12.40 10.00 7.44
N ASN A 285 -11.78 9.13 6.64
CA ASN A 285 -12.52 8.17 5.85
C ASN A 285 -13.22 7.11 6.68
N ASP A 286 -12.58 6.57 7.71
CA ASP A 286 -13.17 5.60 8.63
C ASP A 286 -14.40 6.20 9.33
N PHE A 287 -14.31 7.46 9.74
CA PHE A 287 -15.46 8.21 10.24
C PHE A 287 -16.58 8.33 9.20
N VAL A 288 -16.26 8.62 7.94
CA VAL A 288 -17.25 8.69 6.85
C VAL A 288 -17.90 7.32 6.59
N ASP A 289 -17.12 6.25 6.58
CA ASP A 289 -17.59 4.86 6.43
C ASP A 289 -18.57 4.49 7.54
N GLU A 290 -18.24 4.83 8.79
CA GLU A 290 -19.12 4.63 9.94
C GLU A 290 -20.44 5.40 9.75
N CYS A 291 -20.34 6.67 9.35
CA CYS A 291 -21.48 7.56 9.09
C CYS A 291 -22.40 7.09 7.96
N GLU A 292 -21.85 6.43 6.93
CA GLU A 292 -22.64 5.85 5.84
C GLU A 292 -23.36 4.57 6.27
N ARG A 293 -22.78 3.77 7.18
CA ARG A 293 -23.39 2.52 7.66
C ARG A 293 -24.40 2.77 8.77
N LEU A 294 -23.91 3.12 9.96
CA LEU A 294 -24.68 3.44 11.16
C LEU A 294 -23.68 4.01 12.18
N PHE A 295 -23.72 5.31 12.41
CA PHE A 295 -22.86 5.96 13.41
C PHE A 295 -23.38 5.66 14.82
N GLU A 296 -22.64 4.91 15.62
CA GLU A 296 -23.12 4.46 16.94
C GLU A 296 -22.74 5.40 18.09
N GLY A 297 -21.80 6.31 17.85
CA GLY A 297 -21.31 7.27 18.83
C GLY A 297 -22.33 8.33 19.27
N ASP A 298 -21.90 9.16 20.20
CA ASP A 298 -22.62 10.31 20.72
C ASP A 298 -22.31 11.63 19.96
N LEU A 299 -22.89 12.75 20.42
CA LEU A 299 -22.65 14.05 19.76
C LEU A 299 -21.20 14.53 19.88
N TRP A 300 -20.51 14.21 20.96
CA TRP A 300 -19.12 14.62 21.19
C TRP A 300 -18.16 13.82 20.29
N GLU A 301 -18.38 12.52 20.16
CA GLU A 301 -17.62 11.64 19.25
C GLU A 301 -17.83 12.08 17.80
N TYR A 302 -19.08 12.35 17.41
CA TYR A 302 -19.39 12.89 16.08
C TYR A 302 -18.65 14.20 15.80
N GLN A 303 -18.59 15.11 16.79
CA GLN A 303 -17.84 16.36 16.68
C GLN A 303 -16.32 16.14 16.59
N GLN A 304 -15.76 15.09 17.20
CA GLN A 304 -14.33 14.78 17.02
C GLN A 304 -14.04 14.39 15.58
N GLY A 305 -14.88 13.55 14.94
CA GLY A 305 -14.74 13.23 13.52
C GLY A 305 -14.78 14.48 12.62
N LEU A 306 -15.66 15.44 12.92
CA LEU A 306 -15.69 16.73 12.19
C LEU A 306 -14.43 17.59 12.40
N LYS A 307 -13.79 17.52 13.57
CA LYS A 307 -12.54 18.24 13.85
C LYS A 307 -11.36 17.67 13.06
N VAL A 308 -11.33 16.36 12.81
CA VAL A 308 -10.32 15.76 11.90
C VAL A 308 -10.40 16.44 10.54
N ARG A 309 -11.62 16.64 10.01
CA ARG A 309 -11.81 17.35 8.75
C ARG A 309 -11.45 18.85 8.81
N ASP A 310 -11.65 19.52 9.96
CA ASP A 310 -11.16 20.89 10.18
C ASP A 310 -9.63 20.97 10.08
N MET A 311 -8.92 20.02 10.70
CA MET A 311 -7.45 19.94 10.64
C MET A 311 -6.97 19.69 9.20
N ILE A 312 -7.59 18.76 8.49
CA ILE A 312 -7.31 18.50 7.08
C ILE A 312 -7.52 19.77 6.24
N GLN A 313 -8.63 20.50 6.45
CA GLN A 313 -8.87 21.75 5.72
C GLN A 313 -7.84 22.81 6.05
N TYR A 314 -7.45 22.92 7.33
CA TYR A 314 -6.43 23.86 7.76
C TYR A 314 -5.11 23.62 7.00
N VAL A 315 -4.70 22.37 6.88
CA VAL A 315 -3.51 21.99 6.09
C VAL A 315 -3.69 22.36 4.62
N ILE A 316 -4.77 21.93 3.97
CA ILE A 316 -5.08 22.22 2.56
C ILE A 316 -4.96 23.72 2.25
N GLU A 317 -5.47 24.56 3.15
CA GLU A 317 -5.44 26.01 2.98
C GLU A 317 -4.04 26.62 3.12
N ASN A 318 -3.16 26.03 3.92
CA ASN A 318 -1.89 26.64 4.31
C ASN A 318 -0.66 26.00 3.65
N VAL A 319 -0.82 24.91 2.89
CA VAL A 319 0.24 24.32 2.06
C VAL A 319 0.35 24.97 0.66
N PRO A 320 1.48 24.78 -0.05
CA PRO A 320 1.66 25.23 -1.43
C PRO A 320 0.62 24.65 -2.40
N ALA A 321 0.34 25.37 -3.50
CA ALA A 321 -0.74 25.06 -4.43
C ALA A 321 -0.71 23.63 -5.02
N GLN A 322 0.48 23.09 -5.30
CA GLN A 322 0.63 21.74 -5.83
C GLN A 322 0.27 20.66 -4.80
N LEU A 323 0.64 20.85 -3.54
CA LEU A 323 0.25 19.95 -2.46
C LEU A 323 -1.23 20.10 -2.12
N ARG A 324 -1.74 21.34 -2.10
CA ARG A 324 -3.17 21.63 -1.94
C ARG A 324 -4.02 20.84 -2.93
N ALA A 325 -3.73 20.95 -4.23
CA ALA A 325 -4.52 20.28 -5.26
C ALA A 325 -4.54 18.75 -5.09
N ARG A 326 -3.42 18.15 -4.66
CA ARG A 326 -3.34 16.72 -4.36
C ARG A 326 -4.15 16.35 -3.13
N LEU A 327 -4.03 17.09 -2.03
CA LEU A 327 -4.81 16.84 -0.82
C LEU A 327 -6.32 16.99 -1.09
N GLU A 328 -6.73 17.99 -1.87
CA GLU A 328 -8.12 18.17 -2.32
C GLU A 328 -8.60 16.97 -3.14
N GLN A 329 -7.76 16.42 -4.03
CA GLN A 329 -8.09 15.23 -4.81
C GLN A 329 -8.24 13.99 -3.92
N ILE A 330 -7.36 13.80 -2.94
CA ILE A 330 -7.39 12.66 -2.01
C ILE A 330 -8.68 12.66 -1.19
N VAL A 331 -9.09 13.82 -0.65
CA VAL A 331 -10.26 13.91 0.24
C VAL A 331 -11.59 14.03 -0.50
N ALA A 332 -11.57 14.22 -1.83
CA ALA A 332 -12.77 14.49 -2.62
C ALA A 332 -13.83 13.37 -2.55
N GLU A 333 -13.38 12.11 -2.58
CA GLU A 333 -14.28 10.95 -2.57
C GLU A 333 -14.93 10.72 -1.18
N PRO A 334 -14.17 10.71 -0.06
CA PRO A 334 -14.75 10.72 1.28
C PRO A 334 -15.67 11.92 1.53
N ASP A 335 -15.28 13.13 1.09
CA ASP A 335 -16.10 14.34 1.22
C ASP A 335 -17.45 14.20 0.49
N GLN A 336 -17.42 13.63 -0.72
CA GLN A 336 -18.64 13.41 -1.50
C GLN A 336 -19.56 12.37 -0.84
N ARG A 337 -18.99 11.29 -0.29
CA ARG A 337 -19.71 10.26 0.46
C ARG A 337 -20.37 10.83 1.71
N PHE A 338 -19.60 11.56 2.52
CA PHE A 338 -20.11 12.25 3.69
C PHE A 338 -21.24 13.22 3.34
N GLN A 339 -21.06 14.02 2.29
CA GLN A 339 -22.07 14.97 1.85
C GLN A 339 -23.40 14.29 1.44
N LYS A 340 -23.35 13.07 0.89
CA LYS A 340 -24.54 12.25 0.58
C LYS A 340 -25.18 11.66 1.83
N ALA A 341 -24.38 11.34 2.85
CA ALA A 341 -24.85 10.84 4.14
C ALA A 341 -25.58 11.92 4.96
N LEU A 342 -25.27 13.20 4.76
CA LEU A 342 -25.91 14.31 5.47
C LEU A 342 -27.41 14.49 5.12
N THR A 343 -28.19 14.82 6.14
CA THR A 343 -29.59 15.23 6.09
C THR A 343 -29.80 16.53 6.89
N ASP A 344 -30.97 17.16 6.73
CA ASP A 344 -31.32 18.44 7.36
C ASP A 344 -30.26 19.55 7.20
N ARG A 345 -29.67 19.65 6.00
CA ARG A 345 -28.59 20.60 5.63
C ARG A 345 -28.95 22.09 5.75
N ARG A 346 -30.18 22.41 6.17
CA ARG A 346 -30.66 23.76 6.47
C ARG A 346 -30.20 24.24 7.85
N LYS A 347 -29.85 23.31 8.74
CA LYS A 347 -29.30 23.57 10.07
C LYS A 347 -27.80 23.35 10.05
N GLN A 348 -27.11 24.02 10.96
CA GLN A 348 -25.67 23.88 11.12
C GLN A 348 -25.35 23.52 12.56
N LEU A 349 -24.46 22.54 12.74
CA LEU A 349 -23.85 22.29 14.03
C LEU A 349 -22.92 23.44 14.40
N HIS A 350 -22.78 23.71 15.71
CA HIS A 350 -21.79 24.66 16.17
C HIS A 350 -20.39 24.14 15.80
N HIS A 351 -19.66 24.94 15.03
CA HIS A 351 -18.27 24.67 14.64
C HIS A 351 -17.34 25.53 15.50
N PRO A 352 -16.12 25.06 15.80
CA PRO A 352 -15.19 25.80 16.64
C PRO A 352 -14.67 27.06 15.90
N GLU A 353 -14.49 28.17 16.62
CA GLU A 353 -14.00 29.44 16.06
C GLU A 353 -12.55 29.35 15.57
N ALA A 354 -11.75 28.46 16.16
CA ALA A 354 -10.42 28.06 15.71
C ALA A 354 -10.45 26.61 15.20
N PRO A 355 -9.73 26.27 14.12
CA PRO A 355 -8.95 27.15 13.25
C PRO A 355 -9.85 28.05 12.40
N ARG A 356 -9.39 29.26 12.08
CA ARG A 356 -10.09 30.09 11.07
C ARG A 356 -9.82 29.53 9.68
N LEU A 357 -10.86 28.97 9.07
CA LEU A 357 -10.83 28.42 7.72
C LEU A 357 -11.46 29.43 6.75
N ARG A 358 -10.91 29.55 5.54
CA ARG A 358 -11.47 30.40 4.47
C ARG A 358 -12.57 29.67 3.72
N SER A 359 -12.48 28.35 3.61
CA SER A 359 -13.48 27.51 2.98
C SER A 359 -14.72 27.34 3.85
N GLU A 360 -15.87 27.22 3.20
CA GLU A 360 -17.13 26.90 3.87
C GLU A 360 -17.08 25.47 4.44
N ARG A 361 -17.40 25.31 5.71
CA ARG A 361 -17.33 24.01 6.41
C ARG A 361 -18.60 23.19 6.18
N PHE A 362 -18.75 22.65 4.97
CA PHE A 362 -19.95 21.88 4.61
C PHE A 362 -20.19 20.69 5.54
N TRP A 363 -19.14 20.12 6.16
CA TRP A 363 -19.24 18.98 7.08
C TRP A 363 -19.99 19.29 8.38
N TYR A 364 -20.18 20.58 8.72
CA TYR A 364 -21.07 21.00 9.81
C TYR A 364 -22.51 21.31 9.35
N GLN A 365 -22.81 21.22 8.05
CA GLN A 365 -24.12 21.56 7.48
C GLN A 365 -25.05 20.36 7.43
N GLY A 366 -25.72 20.12 8.54
CA GLY A 366 -26.67 19.04 8.72
C GLY A 366 -26.14 17.99 9.70
N ILE A 367 -26.76 16.81 9.64
CA ILE A 367 -26.38 15.66 10.45
C ILE A 367 -26.47 14.40 9.61
N VAL A 368 -25.69 13.36 9.92
CA VAL A 368 -25.78 12.08 9.22
C VAL A 368 -27.17 11.45 9.34
N ARG A 369 -27.63 10.87 8.23
CA ARG A 369 -28.92 10.18 8.13
C ARG A 369 -28.97 8.92 8.99
N ASN A 370 -27.90 8.14 8.98
CA ASN A 370 -27.81 6.84 9.65
C ASN A 370 -27.23 7.01 11.05
N GLN A 371 -27.92 7.80 11.87
CA GLN A 371 -27.55 8.08 13.26
C GLN A 371 -28.09 7.01 14.22
N GLY A 372 -27.20 6.48 15.06
CA GLY A 372 -27.52 5.58 16.16
C GLY A 372 -28.30 6.26 17.29
N THR A 373 -28.61 5.47 18.31
CA THR A 373 -29.48 5.92 19.42
C THR A 373 -28.83 7.02 20.26
N CYS A 374 -27.51 6.96 20.47
CA CYS A 374 -26.75 7.92 21.28
C CYS A 374 -26.78 9.31 20.66
N LEU A 375 -26.25 9.46 19.43
CA LEU A 375 -26.28 10.72 18.68
C LEU A 375 -27.71 11.28 18.58
N ARG A 376 -28.70 10.45 18.23
CA ARG A 376 -30.10 10.90 18.15
C ARG A 376 -30.61 11.51 19.43
N ARG A 377 -30.33 10.89 20.58
CA ARG A 377 -30.75 11.36 21.90
C ARG A 377 -30.12 12.70 22.23
N ASP A 378 -28.85 12.88 21.92
CA ASP A 378 -28.13 14.10 22.24
C ASP A 378 -28.53 15.26 21.32
N LEU A 379 -28.87 14.98 20.06
CA LEU A 379 -29.50 15.94 19.16
C LEU A 379 -30.89 16.39 19.64
N ILE A 380 -31.69 15.49 20.22
CA ILE A 380 -32.96 15.87 20.86
C ILE A 380 -32.70 16.80 22.05
N ARG A 381 -31.72 16.46 22.91
CA ARG A 381 -31.36 17.25 24.09
C ARG A 381 -30.80 18.63 23.72
N SER A 382 -30.02 18.73 22.64
CA SER A 382 -29.51 19.99 22.10
C SER A 382 -30.56 20.81 21.34
N GLY A 383 -31.77 20.27 21.16
CA GLY A 383 -32.89 20.96 20.52
C GLY A 383 -32.89 20.91 19.00
N TRP A 384 -32.10 20.03 18.38
CA TRP A 384 -31.97 19.92 16.92
C TRP A 384 -33.31 19.64 16.22
N TYR A 385 -34.22 18.86 16.82
CA TYR A 385 -35.51 18.47 16.22
C TYR A 385 -36.69 19.36 16.61
N ARG A 386 -36.47 20.52 17.25
CA ARG A 386 -37.59 21.42 17.54
C ARG A 386 -38.20 21.92 16.21
N PRO A 387 -39.54 21.91 16.06
CA PRO A 387 -40.19 22.51 14.91
C PRO A 387 -39.83 24.00 14.84
N ALA A 388 -39.56 24.51 13.63
CA ALA A 388 -39.37 25.93 13.39
C ALA A 388 -40.65 26.72 13.67
#